data_AF-A0A8D8ZJB2-F1
#
_entry.id   AF-A0A8D8ZJB2-F1
#
_cell.length_a   1.000
_cell.length_b   1.000
_cell.length_c   1.000
_cell.angle_alpha   90.00
_cell.angle_beta   90.00
_cell.angle_gamma   90.00
#
_symmetry.space_group_name_H-M   'P 1'
#
loop_
_entity.id
_entity.type
_entity.pdbx_description
1 polymer ?
#
loop_
_entity_poly.entity_id
_entity_poly.type
_entity_poly.pdbx_seq_one_letter_code
_entity_poly.pdbx_strand_id
1 'polypeptide(L)'
;DKTDYACVSRGGAIANETAVLISPVHNATNLIMERIQEAGQCWAFQAEAQVIIKLSRSILLTAVTYEHIPLEDLPTRDALKSAPREISVFALLRHSADPKPLGNFTFDAKGDPKQRFVLKDAMMEPVKFVQIRVSKN
;
A
#
# COMPACT_ATOMS: atom_id res chain seq x y z
N ASP A 1 3.02 -15.24 11.09
CA ASP A 1 1.74 -15.26 10.35
C ASP A 1 1.89 -14.39 9.09
N LYS A 2 1.40 -14.86 7.93
CA LYS A 2 1.40 -14.13 6.64
C LYS A 2 -0.01 -13.61 6.26
N THR A 3 -0.95 -13.64 7.20
CA THR A 3 -2.32 -13.16 7.00
C THR A 3 -2.34 -11.70 6.57
N ASP A 4 -3.12 -11.42 5.54
CA ASP A 4 -3.44 -10.06 5.12
C ASP A 4 -4.57 -9.49 5.99
N TYR A 5 -4.21 -8.52 6.82
CA TYR A 5 -5.15 -7.80 7.70
C TYR A 5 -5.72 -6.53 7.06
N ALA A 6 -5.15 -6.10 5.93
CA ALA A 6 -5.64 -4.97 5.14
C ALA A 6 -6.78 -5.38 4.21
N CYS A 7 -6.82 -6.65 3.81
CA CYS A 7 -7.80 -7.20 2.88
C CYS A 7 -9.27 -6.89 3.24
N VAL A 8 -10.03 -6.42 2.26
CA VAL A 8 -11.43 -6.00 2.40
C VAL A 8 -12.36 -7.14 2.79
N SER A 9 -12.18 -8.33 2.22
CA SER A 9 -13.01 -9.51 2.54
C SER A 9 -12.81 -10.02 3.96
N ARG A 10 -11.68 -9.63 4.58
CA ARG A 10 -11.35 -9.94 5.98
C ARG A 10 -11.73 -8.82 6.94
N GLY A 11 -12.37 -7.75 6.46
CA GLY A 11 -12.83 -6.61 7.27
C GLY A 11 -11.86 -5.44 7.34
N GLY A 12 -10.80 -5.42 6.53
CA GLY A 12 -10.00 -4.22 6.31
C GLY A 12 -10.76 -3.18 5.49
N ALA A 13 -10.37 -1.91 5.60
CA ALA A 13 -11.04 -0.82 4.89
C ALA A 13 -10.11 0.36 4.64
N ILE A 14 -10.39 1.14 3.59
CA ILE A 14 -9.77 2.46 3.40
C ILE A 14 -10.47 3.44 4.36
N ALA A 15 -9.70 4.00 5.30
CA ALA A 15 -10.19 4.99 6.25
C ALA A 15 -10.09 6.42 5.69
N ASN A 16 -9.03 6.69 4.92
CA ASN A 16 -8.83 7.97 4.25
C ASN A 16 -7.93 7.80 3.01
N GLU A 17 -8.14 8.64 2.01
CA GLU A 17 -7.30 8.76 0.82
C GLU A 17 -7.04 10.24 0.56
N THR A 18 -5.77 10.58 0.31
CA THR A 18 -5.35 11.93 -0.05
C THR A 18 -4.46 11.82 -1.27
N ALA A 19 -5.04 12.05 -2.44
CA ALA A 19 -4.39 11.91 -3.73
C ALA A 19 -5.09 12.78 -4.79
N VAL A 20 -4.33 13.28 -5.77
CA VAL A 20 -4.91 13.79 -7.02
C VAL A 20 -5.03 12.60 -7.98
N LEU A 21 -6.20 11.98 -8.00
CA LEU A 21 -6.45 10.77 -8.78
C LEU A 21 -6.47 11.05 -10.28
N ILE A 22 -5.91 10.12 -11.06
CA ILE A 22 -6.01 10.16 -12.53
C ILE A 22 -7.43 9.83 -12.98
N SER A 23 -8.12 8.95 -12.25
CA SER A 23 -9.52 8.59 -12.48
C SER A 23 -10.16 8.10 -11.18
N PRO A 24 -11.47 8.36 -10.94
CA PRO A 24 -12.16 7.92 -9.72
C PRO A 24 -12.16 6.40 -9.50
N VAL A 25 -12.04 5.59 -10.56
CA VAL A 25 -12.01 4.11 -10.45
C VAL A 25 -10.63 3.56 -10.08
N HIS A 26 -9.58 4.37 -10.22
CA HIS A 26 -8.19 4.00 -9.88
C HIS A 26 -7.79 4.50 -8.50
N ASN A 27 -8.65 4.29 -7.50
CA ASN A 27 -8.50 4.79 -6.14
C ASN A 27 -7.88 3.76 -5.19
N ALA A 28 -7.63 4.17 -3.94
CA ALA A 28 -6.95 3.35 -2.94
C ALA A 28 -7.65 2.04 -2.56
N THR A 29 -8.95 1.85 -2.85
CA THR A 29 -9.65 0.60 -2.54
C THR A 29 -9.06 -0.60 -3.30
N ASN A 30 -8.44 -0.36 -4.46
CA ASN A 30 -7.75 -1.39 -5.24
C ASN A 30 -6.53 -1.98 -4.48
N LEU A 31 -5.99 -1.30 -3.47
CA LEU A 31 -4.84 -1.77 -2.67
C LEU A 31 -5.20 -2.89 -1.68
N ILE A 32 -6.48 -3.02 -1.33
CA ILE A 32 -6.94 -3.94 -0.27
C ILE A 32 -7.78 -5.09 -0.82
N MET A 33 -7.73 -5.33 -2.12
CA MET A 33 -8.37 -6.47 -2.77
C MET A 33 -7.59 -7.76 -2.50
N GLU A 34 -8.26 -8.92 -2.55
CA GLU A 34 -7.60 -10.22 -2.33
C GLU A 34 -6.51 -10.56 -3.35
N ARG A 35 -6.69 -10.06 -4.58
CA ARG A 35 -5.77 -10.20 -5.71
C ARG A 35 -6.03 -9.10 -6.72
N ILE A 36 -5.05 -8.82 -7.57
CA ILE A 36 -5.25 -8.04 -8.79
C ILE A 36 -5.99 -8.91 -9.79
N GLN A 37 -7.14 -8.47 -10.31
CA GLN A 37 -7.94 -9.26 -11.25
C GLN A 37 -7.67 -8.87 -12.71
N GLU A 38 -7.47 -7.57 -12.98
CA GLU A 38 -7.33 -7.04 -14.33
C GLU A 38 -6.38 -5.83 -14.39
N ALA A 39 -5.80 -5.58 -15.56
CA ALA A 39 -5.07 -4.36 -15.83
C ALA A 39 -5.97 -3.13 -15.64
N GLY A 40 -5.49 -2.13 -14.90
CA GLY A 40 -6.29 -0.96 -14.51
C GLY A 40 -6.86 -1.03 -13.10
N GLN A 41 -6.83 -2.18 -12.40
CA GLN A 41 -7.14 -2.24 -10.97
C GLN A 41 -5.95 -1.80 -10.11
N CYS A 42 -5.56 -0.52 -10.24
CA CYS A 42 -4.46 0.05 -9.48
C CYS A 42 -4.89 1.35 -8.78
N TRP A 43 -4.00 1.82 -7.89
CA TRP A 43 -4.10 3.14 -7.31
C TRP A 43 -3.25 4.10 -8.14
N ALA A 44 -3.90 5.00 -8.88
CA ALA A 44 -3.25 5.84 -9.88
C ALA A 44 -3.47 7.33 -9.60
N PHE A 45 -2.37 8.06 -9.40
CA PHE A 45 -2.34 9.46 -8.98
C PHE A 45 -1.22 10.24 -9.69
N GLN A 46 -1.30 11.58 -9.66
CA GLN A 46 -0.42 12.43 -10.46
C GLN A 46 1.01 12.55 -9.92
N ALA A 47 1.19 12.81 -8.63
CA ALA A 47 2.50 13.08 -8.03
C ALA A 47 2.70 12.30 -6.72
N GLU A 48 2.05 12.75 -5.65
CA GLU A 48 2.09 12.11 -4.34
C GLU A 48 0.71 11.63 -3.93
N ALA A 49 0.68 10.55 -3.15
CA ALA A 49 -0.54 10.06 -2.58
C ALA A 49 -0.32 9.43 -1.21
N GLN A 50 -1.33 9.56 -0.37
CA GLN A 50 -1.39 8.98 0.96
C GLN A 50 -2.69 8.19 1.11
N VAL A 51 -2.60 7.03 1.75
CA VAL A 51 -3.75 6.23 2.15
C VAL A 51 -3.63 5.85 3.62
N ILE A 52 -4.74 5.89 4.34
CA ILE A 52 -4.87 5.31 5.67
C ILE A 52 -5.73 4.05 5.54
N ILE A 53 -5.16 2.91 5.89
CA ILE A 53 -5.83 1.62 5.88
C ILE A 53 -6.17 1.24 7.32
N LYS A 54 -7.45 0.96 7.57
CA LYS A 54 -7.94 0.33 8.79
C LYS A 54 -7.82 -1.18 8.64
N LEU A 55 -7.04 -1.80 9.52
CA LEU A 55 -6.89 -3.25 9.58
C LEU A 55 -8.12 -3.91 10.20
N SER A 56 -8.37 -5.16 9.82
CA SER A 56 -9.48 -5.98 10.35
C SER A 56 -9.42 -6.16 11.87
N ARG A 57 -8.22 -6.17 12.46
CA ARG A 57 -7.99 -6.12 13.91
C ARG A 57 -6.68 -5.41 14.24
N SER A 58 -6.50 -5.07 15.51
CA SER A 58 -5.22 -4.53 15.98
C SER A 58 -4.15 -5.62 15.97
N ILE A 59 -2.98 -5.34 15.39
CA ILE A 59 -1.87 -6.30 15.28
C ILE A 59 -0.52 -5.65 15.57
N LEU A 60 0.45 -6.46 15.98
CA LEU A 60 1.86 -6.09 15.86
C LEU A 60 2.27 -6.28 14.40
N LEU A 61 2.27 -5.18 13.64
CA LEU A 61 2.69 -5.19 12.24
C LEU A 61 4.16 -5.62 12.16
N THR A 62 4.46 -6.56 11.26
CA THR A 62 5.83 -7.09 11.07
C THR A 62 6.34 -6.88 9.64
N ALA A 63 5.43 -6.74 8.69
CA ALA A 63 5.75 -6.46 7.31
C ALA A 63 4.53 -5.90 6.59
N VAL A 64 4.78 -5.19 5.51
CA VAL A 64 3.78 -4.87 4.48
C VAL A 64 4.12 -5.62 3.21
N THR A 65 3.15 -5.80 2.33
CA THR A 65 3.37 -6.37 0.99
C THR A 65 2.75 -5.43 -0.02
N TYR A 66 3.52 -5.10 -1.05
CA TYR A 66 3.06 -4.31 -2.19
C TYR A 66 3.06 -5.20 -3.41
N GLU A 67 1.96 -5.15 -4.17
CA GLU A 67 1.77 -5.98 -5.35
C GLU A 67 1.44 -5.10 -6.55
N HIS A 68 2.08 -5.40 -7.67
CA HIS A 68 1.86 -4.77 -8.96
C HIS A 68 1.64 -5.84 -10.01
N ILE A 69 0.98 -5.51 -11.13
CA ILE A 69 0.90 -6.45 -12.27
C ILE A 69 2.29 -6.80 -12.81
N PRO A 70 2.52 -8.06 -13.24
CA PRO A 70 3.78 -8.49 -13.86
C PRO A 70 4.18 -7.64 -15.06
N LEU A 71 5.50 -7.58 -15.32
CA LEU A 71 6.06 -6.81 -16.45
C LEU A 71 5.52 -7.25 -17.81
N GLU A 72 5.31 -8.55 -17.98
CA GLU A 72 4.81 -9.17 -19.20
C GLU A 72 3.36 -8.79 -19.50
N ASP A 73 2.60 -8.40 -18.48
CA ASP A 73 1.21 -7.98 -18.57
C ASP A 73 1.06 -6.46 -18.71
N LEU A 74 2.18 -5.71 -18.73
CA LEU A 74 2.14 -4.26 -18.91
C LEU A 74 1.79 -3.91 -20.37
N PRO A 75 0.87 -2.94 -20.60
CA PRO A 75 0.49 -2.53 -21.95
C PRO A 75 1.66 -1.89 -22.72
N THR A 76 2.60 -1.24 -22.02
CA THR A 76 3.84 -0.71 -22.62
C THR A 76 5.00 -0.81 -21.62
N ARG A 77 6.24 -0.85 -22.15
CA ARG A 77 7.45 -0.76 -21.30
C ARG A 77 7.58 0.58 -20.59
N ASP A 78 6.93 1.65 -21.06
CA ASP A 78 6.92 2.95 -20.38
C ASP A 78 6.01 2.97 -19.14
N ALA A 79 5.07 2.04 -19.03
CA ALA A 79 4.21 1.91 -17.85
C ALA A 79 5.01 1.63 -16.56
N LEU A 80 6.21 1.05 -16.68
CA LEU A 80 7.18 0.89 -15.59
C LEU A 80 7.58 2.21 -14.91
N LYS A 81 7.56 3.34 -15.63
CA LYS A 81 7.87 4.67 -15.05
C LYS A 81 6.79 5.14 -14.08
N SER A 82 5.61 4.51 -14.09
CA SER A 82 4.51 4.83 -13.18
C SER A 82 4.60 4.08 -11.85
N ALA A 83 5.40 3.02 -11.77
CA ALA A 83 5.55 2.24 -10.55
C ALA A 83 6.18 3.09 -9.45
N PRO A 84 5.62 3.06 -8.23
CA PRO A 84 6.12 3.89 -7.15
C PRO A 84 7.52 3.45 -6.74
N ARG A 85 8.40 4.42 -6.51
CA ARG A 85 9.77 4.13 -6.06
C ARG A 85 9.92 4.18 -4.57
N GLU A 86 9.22 5.07 -3.88
CA GLU A 86 9.38 5.22 -2.44
C GLU A 86 8.03 5.02 -1.74
N ILE A 87 8.02 4.03 -0.85
CA ILE A 87 6.88 3.67 -0.02
C ILE A 87 7.28 3.89 1.42
N SER A 88 6.64 4.85 2.07
CA SER A 88 6.87 5.16 3.48
C SER A 88 5.68 4.66 4.30
N VAL A 89 5.95 3.84 5.31
CA VAL A 89 4.94 3.18 6.13
C VAL A 89 4.95 3.77 7.53
N PHE A 90 3.76 4.08 8.04
CA PHE A 90 3.57 4.65 9.37
C PHE A 90 2.48 3.90 10.14
N ALA A 91 2.68 3.77 11.44
CA ALA A 91 1.68 3.33 12.40
C ALA A 91 0.82 4.50 12.87
N LEU A 92 -0.48 4.26 13.02
CA LEU A 92 -1.43 5.18 13.63
C LEU A 92 -2.15 4.44 14.78
N LEU A 93 -1.94 4.90 16.02
CA LEU A 93 -2.60 4.33 17.21
C LEU A 93 -4.11 4.54 17.18
N ARG A 94 -4.54 5.68 16.64
CA ARG A 94 -5.93 6.05 16.36
C ARG A 94 -5.96 6.78 15.02
N HIS A 95 -7.14 6.87 14.39
CA HIS A 95 -7.28 7.53 13.08
C HIS A 95 -6.74 8.97 13.05
N SER A 96 -6.84 9.71 14.15
CA SER A 96 -6.40 11.10 14.29
C SER A 96 -5.08 11.27 15.05
N ALA A 97 -4.33 10.19 15.30
CA ALA A 97 -3.06 10.26 16.02
C ALA A 97 -1.92 10.70 15.11
N ASP A 98 -0.82 11.14 15.70
CA ASP A 98 0.41 11.43 14.95
C ASP A 98 0.98 10.14 14.33
N PRO A 99 1.35 10.13 13.03
CA PRO A 99 1.94 8.96 12.39
C PRO A 99 3.33 8.65 12.96
N LYS A 100 3.53 7.42 13.43
CA LYS A 100 4.85 6.91 13.85
C LYS A 100 5.53 6.19 12.68
N PRO A 101 6.72 6.61 12.23
CA PRO A 101 7.40 5.96 11.11
C PRO A 101 7.77 4.52 11.46
N LEU A 102 7.54 3.60 10.52
CA LEU A 102 7.90 2.18 10.62
C LEU A 102 8.98 1.78 9.62
N GLY A 103 9.13 2.53 8.53
CA GLY A 103 10.18 2.31 7.54
C GLY A 103 9.87 2.97 6.20
N ASN A 104 10.94 3.14 5.42
CA ASN A 104 10.89 3.56 4.03
C ASN A 104 11.42 2.42 3.17
N PHE A 105 10.71 2.11 2.09
CA PHE A 105 10.96 0.97 1.24
C PHE A 105 10.97 1.39 -0.23
N THR A 106 11.73 0.65 -1.02
CA THR A 106 11.78 0.85 -2.47
C THR A 106 11.21 -0.37 -3.16
N PHE A 107 10.16 -0.16 -3.96
CA PHE A 107 9.62 -1.21 -4.82
C PHE A 107 10.46 -1.30 -6.09
N ASP A 108 11.02 -2.48 -6.33
CA ASP A 108 11.77 -2.77 -7.56
C ASP A 108 10.79 -3.20 -8.65
N ALA A 109 10.35 -2.26 -9.48
CA ALA A 109 9.44 -2.56 -10.57
C ALA A 109 9.98 -3.55 -11.61
N LYS A 110 11.30 -3.83 -11.63
CA LYS A 110 11.91 -4.86 -12.48
C LYS A 110 12.03 -6.23 -11.82
N GLY A 111 11.80 -6.30 -10.51
CA GLY A 111 11.89 -7.50 -9.69
C GLY A 111 10.58 -8.29 -9.64
N ASP A 112 10.38 -8.99 -8.52
CA ASP A 112 9.14 -9.74 -8.28
C ASP A 112 7.93 -8.78 -8.23
N PRO A 113 6.79 -9.10 -8.87
CA PRO A 113 5.60 -8.24 -8.85
C PRO A 113 5.00 -8.07 -7.44
N LYS A 114 5.25 -9.02 -6.53
CA LYS A 114 4.73 -9.04 -5.15
C LYS A 114 5.89 -8.98 -4.15
N GLN A 115 6.22 -7.77 -3.71
CA GLN A 115 7.35 -7.55 -2.82
C GLN A 115 6.90 -7.37 -1.37
N ARG A 116 7.53 -8.14 -0.48
CA ARG A 116 7.29 -8.07 0.95
C ARG A 116 8.39 -7.26 1.64
N PHE A 117 7.98 -6.25 2.39
CA PHE A 117 8.86 -5.36 3.13
C PHE A 117 8.73 -5.61 4.62
N VAL A 118 9.75 -6.22 5.21
CA VAL A 118 9.81 -6.52 6.65
C VAL A 118 10.23 -5.27 7.41
N LEU A 119 9.49 -4.93 8.47
CA LEU A 119 9.86 -3.83 9.36
C LEU A 119 11.11 -4.21 10.15
N LYS A 120 12.08 -3.29 10.25
CA LYS A 120 13.35 -3.55 10.95
C LYS A 120 13.18 -3.58 12.47
N ASP A 121 12.31 -2.70 12.98
CA ASP A 121 12.06 -2.56 14.41
C ASP A 121 10.80 -3.30 14.81
N ALA A 122 10.90 -4.05 15.92
CA ALA A 122 9.75 -4.69 16.53
C ALA A 122 8.79 -3.61 17.05
N MET A 123 7.51 -3.71 16.68
CA MET A 123 6.50 -2.84 17.27
C MET A 123 6.25 -3.24 18.73
N MET A 124 6.14 -2.24 19.60
CA MET A 124 5.84 -2.44 21.02
C MET A 124 4.34 -2.46 21.31
N GLU A 125 3.53 -1.84 20.45
CA GLU A 125 2.10 -1.67 20.64
C GLU A 125 1.33 -2.10 19.38
N PRO A 126 0.19 -2.81 19.51
CA PRO A 126 -0.64 -3.16 18.36
C PRO A 126 -1.25 -1.93 17.69
N VAL A 127 -1.29 -1.93 16.36
CA VAL A 127 -1.90 -0.85 15.57
C VAL A 127 -3.12 -1.36 14.83
N LYS A 128 -4.12 -0.48 14.69
CA LYS A 128 -5.32 -0.73 13.89
C LYS A 128 -5.35 0.06 12.58
N PHE A 129 -4.53 1.11 12.49
CA PHE A 129 -4.45 1.97 11.32
C PHE A 129 -3.00 2.01 10.84
N VAL A 130 -2.83 1.86 9.54
CA VAL A 130 -1.54 1.95 8.86
C VAL A 130 -1.66 3.02 7.80
N GLN A 131 -0.77 3.99 7.83
CA GLN A 131 -0.68 5.00 6.78
C GLN A 131 0.44 4.62 5.82
N ILE A 132 0.17 4.68 4.54
CA ILE A 132 1.15 4.49 3.47
C ILE A 132 1.22 5.80 2.69
N ARG A 133 2.43 6.31 2.52
CA ARG A 133 2.73 7.41 1.62
C ARG A 133 3.53 6.88 0.45
N VAL A 134 3.16 7.34 -0.72
CA VAL A 134 3.80 6.95 -1.97
C VAL A 134 4.06 8.19 -2.79
N SER A 135 5.31 8.39 -3.16
CA SER A 135 5.74 9.43 -4.08
C SER A 135 6.13 8.82 -5.41
N LYS A 136 5.68 9.45 -6.49
CA LYS A 136 6.17 9.20 -7.84
C LYS A 136 7.48 9.97 -8.04
N ASN A 137 8.32 9.55 -9.00
CA ASN A 137 9.45 10.39 -9.45
C ASN A 137 8.98 11.51 -10.36
#